data_AF-A0A927T1T1-F1
#
_entry.id   AF-A0A927T1T1-F1
#
_cell.length_a   1.000
_cell.length_b   1.000
_cell.length_c   1.000
_cell.angle_alpha   90.00
_cell.angle_beta   90.00
_cell.angle_gamma   90.00
#
_symmetry.space_group_name_H-M   'P 1'
#
loop_
_entity.id
_entity.type
_entity.pdbx_description
1 polymer ?
#
loop_
_entity_poly.entity_id
_entity_poly.type
_entity_poly.pdbx_seq_one_letter_code
_entity_poly.pdbx_strand_id
1 'polypeptide(L)'
;MKRLGIITRLNVQNGTALVKEGDIIREGTMLVGGYLEGKYTGTRYVHSLADIQAKIWYSKKEKFSYKQQLKKPSNATETKYSIKINNFTINFYKTLSKFKNYDTIMESKKMNLFSNFYLPIEIIKMTNSEFYYEEVIYTEEELLEVAKTKLETELLEEIESKDDIINEQVNVYKFDDGIELEIIYEVLEEIGTEEKIVF
;
A
#
# COMPACT_ATOMS: atom_id res chain seq x y z
N MET A 1 -4.43 3.38 8.45
CA MET A 1 -4.52 3.01 9.89
C MET A 1 -3.92 4.16 10.69
N LYS A 2 -4.51 4.57 11.82
CA LYS A 2 -3.88 5.58 12.68
C LYS A 2 -2.69 4.93 13.39
N ARG A 3 -1.47 5.24 12.95
CA ARG A 3 -0.23 4.72 13.52
C ARG A 3 0.01 5.38 14.88
N LEU A 4 0.28 4.58 15.91
CA LEU A 4 0.71 5.07 17.21
C LEU A 4 2.23 5.12 17.24
N GLY A 5 2.78 6.13 17.90
CA GLY A 5 4.22 6.25 18.12
C GLY A 5 4.53 6.78 19.51
N ILE A 6 5.76 6.54 19.98
CA ILE A 6 6.31 7.13 21.20
C ILE A 6 7.51 7.98 20.83
N ILE A 7 7.53 9.23 21.30
CA ILE A 7 8.65 10.14 21.04
C ILE A 7 9.89 9.64 21.77
N THR A 8 10.98 9.48 21.02
CA THR A 8 12.28 9.02 21.53
C THR A 8 13.31 10.14 21.57
N ARG A 9 13.19 11.14 20.69
CA ARG A 9 14.04 12.33 20.68
C ARG A 9 13.25 13.55 20.25
N LEU A 10 13.45 14.66 20.94
CA LEU A 10 12.83 15.94 20.58
C LEU A 10 13.87 17.06 20.60
N ASN A 11 14.17 17.64 19.44
CA ASN A 11 15.04 18.82 19.32
C ASN A 11 14.30 19.96 18.63
N VAL A 12 13.78 20.92 19.41
CA VAL A 12 13.05 22.09 18.87
C VAL A 12 13.99 23.28 18.76
N GLN A 13 14.22 23.73 17.53
CA GLN A 13 15.05 24.89 17.23
C GLN A 13 14.23 26.19 17.22
N ASN A 14 12.96 26.13 16.81
CA ASN A 14 12.04 27.27 16.80
C ASN A 14 10.57 26.84 16.99
N GLY A 15 9.78 27.67 17.66
CA GLY A 15 8.40 27.35 18.06
C GLY A 15 8.29 26.81 19.49
N THR A 16 7.10 26.33 19.86
CA THR A 16 6.80 25.80 21.21
C THR A 16 6.57 24.29 21.13
N ALA A 17 7.40 23.51 21.83
CA ALA A 17 7.17 22.07 21.98
C ALA A 17 5.84 21.80 22.68
N LEU A 18 4.97 20.98 22.08
CA LEU A 18 3.68 20.56 22.66
C LEU A 18 3.70 19.12 23.17
N VAL A 19 4.80 18.42 22.92
CA VAL A 19 5.06 17.03 23.27
C VAL A 19 6.45 16.93 23.88
N LYS A 20 6.76 15.82 24.54
CA LYS A 20 8.06 15.49 25.11
C LYS A 20 8.42 14.02 24.88
N GLU A 21 9.68 13.68 25.12
CA GLU A 21 10.14 12.29 25.11
C GLU A 21 9.28 11.42 26.04
N GLY A 22 8.87 10.25 25.54
CA GLY A 22 7.95 9.34 26.20
C GLY A 22 6.46 9.59 25.94
N ASP A 23 6.08 10.71 25.31
CA ASP A 23 4.69 10.95 24.96
C ASP A 23 4.24 10.02 23.82
N ILE A 24 3.00 9.53 23.93
CA ILE A 24 2.33 8.74 22.89
C ILE A 24 1.64 9.71 21.92
N ILE A 25 1.95 9.56 20.64
CA ILE A 25 1.38 10.34 19.56
C ILE A 25 0.65 9.46 18.55
N ARG A 26 -0.13 10.11 17.70
CA ARG A 26 -0.80 9.53 16.54
C ARG A 26 -0.70 10.48 15.37
N GLU A 27 -0.94 9.97 14.16
CA GLU A 27 -1.08 10.81 12.97
C GLU A 27 -2.05 12.00 13.21
N GLY A 28 -1.61 13.20 12.83
CA GLY A 28 -2.32 14.47 13.07
C GLY A 28 -2.11 15.08 14.46
N THR A 29 -1.28 14.50 15.33
CA THR A 29 -0.91 15.14 16.61
C THR A 29 0.03 16.31 16.34
N MET A 30 -0.32 17.50 16.86
CA MET A 30 0.55 18.67 16.76
C MET A 30 1.76 18.51 17.69
N LEU A 31 2.96 18.43 17.11
CA LEU A 31 4.20 18.22 17.86
C LEU A 31 4.81 19.54 18.34
N VAL A 32 4.80 20.56 17.46
CA VAL A 32 5.39 21.88 17.73
C VAL A 32 4.41 22.95 17.25
N GLY A 33 4.08 23.88 18.14
CA GLY A 33 3.31 25.06 17.81
C GLY A 33 4.18 26.12 17.14
N GLY A 34 3.70 26.69 16.03
CA GLY A 34 4.32 27.82 15.32
C GLY A 34 4.18 29.17 16.05
N TYR A 35 4.36 29.18 17.37
CA TYR A 35 4.26 30.38 18.19
C TYR A 35 5.22 30.34 19.37
N LEU A 36 5.49 31.50 19.94
CA LEU A 36 6.27 31.71 21.16
C LEU A 36 5.47 32.61 22.10
N GLU A 37 5.27 32.17 23.34
CA GLU A 37 4.59 32.98 24.36
C GLU A 37 5.60 33.66 25.27
N GLY A 38 5.64 34.99 25.22
CA GLY A 38 6.43 35.77 26.16
C GLY A 38 5.58 36.23 27.34
N LYS A 39 6.08 36.01 28.57
CA LYS A 39 5.40 36.33 29.84
C LYS A 39 4.82 37.75 29.91
N TYR A 40 5.44 38.72 29.22
CA TYR A 40 5.01 40.12 29.21
C TYR A 40 4.74 40.69 27.82
N THR A 41 4.97 39.91 26.76
CA THR A 41 4.92 40.39 25.36
C THR A 41 3.80 39.74 24.55
N GLY A 42 3.09 38.76 25.11
CA GLY A 42 2.05 38.00 24.40
C GLY A 42 2.63 36.98 23.42
N THR A 43 1.75 36.46 22.55
CA THR A 43 2.06 35.39 21.59
C THR A 43 2.62 35.97 20.29
N ARG A 44 3.80 35.48 19.86
CA ARG A 44 4.41 35.79 18.56
C ARG A 44 4.43 34.54 17.68
N TYR A 45 3.90 34.63 16.47
CA TYR A 45 3.94 33.52 15.51
C TYR A 45 5.30 33.39 14.83
N VAL A 46 5.75 32.16 14.61
CA VAL A 46 7.03 31.80 14.01
C VAL A 46 6.89 30.57 13.12
N HIS A 47 7.82 30.39 12.17
CA HIS A 47 7.97 29.12 11.47
C HIS A 47 8.58 28.10 12.43
N SER A 48 7.83 27.07 12.81
CA SER A 48 8.31 26.01 13.67
C SER A 48 9.41 25.21 12.98
N LEU A 49 10.48 24.90 13.70
CA LEU A 49 11.58 24.08 13.21
C LEU A 49 12.00 23.11 14.31
N ALA A 50 11.91 21.82 14.04
CA ALA A 50 12.28 20.77 14.99
C ALA A 50 12.68 19.49 14.27
N ASP A 51 13.62 18.77 14.87
CA ASP A 51 14.01 17.41 14.51
C ASP A 51 13.43 16.47 15.57
N ILE A 52 12.48 15.62 15.20
CA ILE A 52 11.72 14.80 16.13
C ILE A 52 11.79 13.35 15.66
N GLN A 53 12.24 12.47 16.54
CA GLN A 53 12.29 11.05 16.28
C GLN A 53 11.27 10.33 17.16
N ALA A 54 10.57 9.35 16.58
CA ALA A 54 9.66 8.51 17.31
C ALA A 54 9.81 7.05 16.93
N LYS A 55 9.51 6.19 17.89
CA LYS A 55 9.32 4.77 17.71
C LYS A 55 7.89 4.51 17.28
N ILE A 56 7.68 3.97 16.09
CA ILE A 56 6.37 3.68 15.50
C ILE A 56 6.22 2.16 15.34
N TRP A 57 5.03 1.65 15.65
CA TRP A 57 4.70 0.24 15.44
C TRP A 57 3.85 0.06 14.19
N TYR A 58 4.32 -0.83 13.32
CA TYR A 58 3.62 -1.30 12.14
C TYR A 58 3.17 -2.72 12.40
N SER A 59 1.87 -2.98 12.35
CA SER A 59 1.32 -4.32 12.64
C SER A 59 0.40 -4.78 11.52
N LYS A 60 0.58 -6.02 11.07
CA LYS A 60 -0.35 -6.68 10.16
C LYS A 60 -0.74 -8.04 10.68
N LYS A 61 -2.04 -8.33 10.63
CA LYS A 61 -2.63 -9.55 11.18
C LYS A 61 -3.61 -10.15 10.18
N GLU A 62 -3.42 -11.40 9.81
CA GLU A 62 -4.27 -12.10 8.84
C GLU A 62 -4.41 -13.59 9.17
N LYS A 63 -5.56 -14.17 8.80
CA LYS A 63 -5.85 -15.60 8.92
C LYS A 63 -5.58 -16.31 7.61
N PHE A 64 -4.93 -17.46 7.71
CA PHE A 64 -4.55 -18.32 6.59
C PHE A 64 -5.10 -19.72 6.83
N SER A 65 -5.92 -20.22 5.91
CA SER A 65 -6.42 -21.60 5.97
C SER A 65 -5.38 -22.58 5.41
N TYR A 66 -5.32 -23.80 5.97
CA TYR A 66 -4.51 -24.90 5.44
C TYR A 66 -4.92 -25.27 4.01
N LYS A 67 -6.22 -25.17 3.73
CA LYS A 67 -6.79 -25.49 2.43
C LYS A 67 -7.07 -24.22 1.65
N GLN A 68 -6.41 -24.05 0.50
CA GLN A 68 -6.54 -22.85 -0.34
C GLN A 68 -6.84 -23.21 -1.79
N GLN A 69 -7.49 -22.29 -2.50
CA GLN A 69 -7.69 -22.39 -3.95
C GLN A 69 -6.76 -21.40 -4.66
N LEU A 70 -5.71 -21.92 -5.29
CA LEU A 70 -4.77 -21.12 -6.03
C LEU A 70 -5.19 -21.02 -7.49
N LYS A 71 -5.12 -19.80 -8.02
CA LYS A 71 -5.34 -19.53 -9.44
C LYS A 71 -4.12 -19.97 -10.24
N LYS A 72 -4.29 -20.96 -11.13
CA LYS A 72 -3.24 -21.46 -12.02
C LYS A 72 -3.57 -21.12 -13.48
N PRO A 73 -2.59 -20.59 -14.24
CA PRO A 73 -2.80 -20.35 -15.67
C PRO A 73 -2.92 -21.68 -16.40
N SER A 74 -3.87 -21.76 -17.33
CA SER A 74 -3.98 -22.90 -18.26
C SER A 74 -3.02 -22.79 -19.45
N ASN A 75 -2.39 -21.62 -19.63
CA ASN A 75 -1.67 -21.18 -20.84
C ASN A 75 -2.53 -21.05 -22.11
N ALA A 76 -3.83 -21.36 -22.06
CA ALA A 76 -4.74 -21.09 -23.15
C ALA A 76 -5.09 -19.60 -23.21
N THR A 77 -4.96 -19.02 -24.39
CA THR A 77 -5.29 -17.62 -24.65
C THR A 77 -6.16 -17.48 -25.89
N GLU A 78 -7.03 -16.48 -25.89
CA GLU A 78 -7.89 -16.11 -27.01
C GLU A 78 -7.73 -14.61 -27.26
N THR A 79 -7.32 -14.23 -28.48
CA THR A 79 -7.22 -12.81 -28.86
C THR A 79 -8.40 -12.42 -29.74
N LYS A 80 -9.02 -11.29 -29.41
CA LYS A 80 -10.14 -10.68 -30.12
C LYS A 80 -9.79 -9.25 -30.49
N TYR A 81 -10.22 -8.84 -31.69
CA TYR A 81 -9.97 -7.50 -32.19
C TYR A 81 -11.26 -6.73 -32.37
N SER A 82 -11.18 -5.44 -32.09
CA SER A 82 -12.23 -4.47 -32.37
C SER A 82 -11.60 -3.20 -32.91
N ILE A 83 -12.37 -2.42 -33.67
CA ILE A 83 -11.97 -1.08 -34.08
C ILE A 83 -12.92 -0.07 -33.44
N LYS A 84 -12.36 0.96 -32.83
CA LYS A 84 -13.11 2.07 -32.25
C LYS A 84 -12.89 3.31 -33.10
N ILE A 85 -13.98 3.88 -33.60
CA ILE A 85 -13.99 5.10 -34.40
C ILE A 85 -14.80 6.13 -33.62
N ASN A 86 -14.14 7.14 -33.04
CA ASN A 86 -14.74 8.04 -32.04
C ASN A 86 -15.46 7.27 -30.91
N ASN A 87 -16.79 7.37 -30.84
CA ASN A 87 -17.63 6.74 -29.81
C ASN A 87 -18.25 5.42 -30.28
N PHE A 88 -17.96 4.97 -31.50
CA PHE A 88 -18.50 3.75 -32.07
C PHE A 88 -17.47 2.62 -32.05
N THR A 89 -17.86 1.43 -31.60
CA THR A 89 -16.97 0.25 -31.56
C THR A 89 -17.54 -0.86 -32.42
N ILE A 90 -16.71 -1.37 -33.33
CA ILE A 90 -17.02 -2.51 -34.20
C ILE A 90 -16.17 -3.69 -33.72
N ASN A 91 -16.83 -4.69 -33.14
CA ASN A 91 -16.19 -5.94 -32.73
C ASN A 91 -16.05 -6.86 -33.95
N PHE A 92 -14.85 -7.42 -34.18
CA PHE A 92 -14.64 -8.39 -35.27
C PHE A 92 -14.93 -9.84 -34.87
N TYR A 93 -15.24 -10.07 -33.59
CA TYR A 93 -15.64 -11.37 -33.06
C TYR A 93 -17.16 -11.47 -32.96
N LYS A 94 -17.68 -12.68 -33.19
CA LYS A 94 -19.13 -12.98 -33.17
C LYS A 94 -19.61 -13.67 -31.90
N THR A 95 -18.70 -14.21 -31.09
CA THR A 95 -19.02 -14.98 -29.89
C THR A 95 -18.18 -14.53 -28.70
N LEU A 96 -18.71 -14.74 -27.51
CA LEU A 96 -17.98 -14.58 -26.26
C LEU A 96 -16.87 -15.64 -26.13
N SER A 97 -16.02 -15.49 -25.12
CA SER A 97 -14.98 -16.49 -24.85
C SER A 97 -15.63 -17.80 -24.40
N LYS A 98 -14.99 -18.93 -24.73
CA LYS A 98 -15.43 -20.28 -24.31
C LYS A 98 -14.84 -20.68 -22.96
N PHE A 99 -13.87 -19.92 -22.46
CA PHE A 99 -13.20 -20.19 -21.19
C PHE A 99 -14.16 -20.00 -20.02
N LYS A 100 -14.11 -20.92 -19.06
CA LYS A 100 -14.98 -20.87 -17.88
C LYS A 100 -14.55 -19.76 -16.92
N ASN A 101 -13.25 -19.68 -16.64
CA ASN A 101 -12.64 -18.60 -15.87
C ASN A 101 -11.47 -18.03 -16.67
N TYR A 102 -11.43 -16.71 -16.86
CA TYR A 102 -10.36 -16.05 -17.59
C TYR A 102 -10.20 -14.61 -17.15
N ASP A 103 -8.98 -14.09 -17.26
CA ASP A 103 -8.71 -12.66 -17.15
C ASP A 103 -8.74 -12.03 -18.54
N THR A 104 -9.16 -10.77 -18.61
CA THR A 104 -9.18 -10.00 -19.85
C THR A 104 -8.19 -8.84 -19.76
N ILE A 105 -7.24 -8.80 -20.68
CA ILE A 105 -6.37 -7.63 -20.88
C ILE A 105 -6.82 -6.91 -22.14
N MET A 106 -7.09 -5.61 -22.03
CA MET A 106 -7.43 -4.76 -23.18
C MET A 106 -6.28 -3.81 -23.47
N GLU A 107 -5.74 -3.92 -24.68
CA GLU A 107 -4.72 -3.03 -25.21
C GLU A 107 -5.35 -2.19 -26.32
N SER A 108 -5.09 -0.90 -26.31
CA SER A 108 -5.66 0.01 -27.30
C SER A 108 -4.56 0.80 -28.00
N LYS A 109 -4.59 0.80 -29.34
CA LYS A 109 -3.58 1.43 -30.19
C LYS A 109 -4.24 2.44 -31.11
N LYS A 110 -3.97 3.72 -30.86
CA LYS A 110 -4.37 4.81 -31.76
C LYS A 110 -3.56 4.74 -33.06
N MET A 111 -4.25 4.96 -34.18
CA MET A 111 -3.63 4.97 -35.49
C MET A 111 -3.20 6.40 -35.84
N ASN A 112 -1.95 6.56 -36.31
CA ASN A 112 -1.44 7.84 -36.80
C ASN A 112 -1.23 7.74 -38.31
N LEU A 113 -1.56 8.81 -39.03
CA LEU A 113 -1.29 8.95 -40.45
C LEU A 113 -0.33 10.14 -40.61
N PHE A 114 0.92 9.89 -40.98
CA PHE A 114 2.01 10.88 -40.91
C PHE A 114 2.35 11.28 -39.45
N SER A 115 3.60 11.69 -39.21
CA SER A 115 4.20 11.76 -37.86
C SER A 115 3.37 12.49 -36.80
N ASN A 116 2.56 13.48 -37.18
CA ASN A 116 1.84 14.36 -36.24
C ASN A 116 0.30 14.35 -36.39
N PHE A 117 -0.30 13.46 -37.19
CA PHE A 117 -1.76 13.45 -37.37
C PHE A 117 -2.37 12.15 -36.85
N TYR A 118 -3.09 12.26 -35.72
CA TYR A 118 -3.81 11.16 -35.08
C TYR A 118 -5.15 10.96 -35.77
N LEU A 119 -5.40 9.75 -36.27
CA LEU A 119 -6.70 9.39 -36.79
C LEU A 119 -7.68 9.19 -35.61
N PRO A 120 -8.98 9.49 -35.80
CA PRO A 120 -10.03 9.18 -34.83
C PRO A 120 -10.34 7.67 -34.77
N ILE A 121 -9.33 6.83 -34.95
CA ILE A 121 -9.44 5.37 -35.11
C ILE A 121 -8.43 4.71 -34.16
N GLU A 122 -8.94 3.75 -33.39
CA GLU A 122 -8.19 2.97 -32.42
C GLU A 122 -8.45 1.48 -32.67
N ILE A 123 -7.37 0.70 -32.73
CA ILE A 123 -7.45 -0.76 -32.75
C ILE A 123 -7.41 -1.23 -31.30
N ILE A 124 -8.45 -1.95 -30.88
CA ILE A 124 -8.54 -2.56 -29.56
C ILE A 124 -8.24 -4.05 -29.71
N LYS A 125 -7.20 -4.51 -29.00
CA LYS A 125 -6.86 -5.93 -28.86
C LYS A 125 -7.26 -6.37 -27.46
N MET A 126 -8.17 -7.33 -27.39
CA MET A 126 -8.62 -7.96 -26.17
C MET A 126 -8.00 -9.36 -26.09
N THR A 127 -7.23 -9.63 -25.05
CA THR A 127 -6.61 -10.94 -24.81
C THR A 127 -7.26 -11.56 -23.59
N ASN A 128 -7.96 -12.68 -23.78
CA ASN A 128 -8.52 -13.49 -22.70
C ASN A 128 -7.53 -14.60 -22.37
N SER A 129 -7.15 -14.74 -21.10
CA SER A 129 -6.24 -15.79 -20.62
C SER A 129 -6.95 -16.68 -19.63
N GLU A 130 -7.11 -17.97 -19.97
CA GLU A 130 -7.85 -18.93 -19.14
C GLU A 130 -7.04 -19.37 -17.93
N PHE A 131 -7.74 -19.54 -16.81
CA PHE A 131 -7.20 -20.08 -15.58
C PHE A 131 -8.16 -21.08 -14.94
N TYR A 132 -7.63 -21.91 -14.06
CA TYR A 132 -8.42 -22.79 -13.19
C TYR A 132 -7.97 -22.61 -11.74
N TYR A 133 -8.82 -23.07 -10.82
CA TYR A 133 -8.48 -23.14 -9.41
C TYR A 133 -7.94 -24.52 -9.10
N GLU A 134 -6.75 -24.56 -8.53
CA GLU A 134 -6.15 -25.77 -7.97
C GLU A 134 -6.27 -25.71 -6.46
N GLU A 135 -6.76 -26.79 -5.87
CA GLU A 135 -6.84 -26.93 -4.43
C GLU A 135 -5.49 -27.38 -3.89
N VAL A 136 -4.90 -26.57 -3.02
CA VAL A 136 -3.63 -26.85 -2.34
C VAL A 136 -3.90 -26.98 -0.85
N ILE A 137 -3.33 -28.02 -0.25
CA ILE A 137 -3.38 -28.25 1.19
C ILE A 137 -1.95 -28.09 1.70
N TYR A 138 -1.73 -27.06 2.51
CA TYR A 138 -0.45 -26.76 3.12
C TYR A 138 -0.26 -27.55 4.41
N THR A 139 0.97 -27.98 4.66
CA THR A 139 1.40 -28.30 6.02
C THR A 139 1.49 -27.02 6.85
N GLU A 140 1.58 -27.16 8.18
CA GLU A 140 1.70 -26.00 9.06
C GLU A 140 2.98 -25.20 8.80
N GLU A 141 4.10 -25.89 8.59
CA GLU A 141 5.40 -25.27 8.33
C GLU A 141 5.38 -24.50 7.01
N GLU A 142 4.86 -25.10 5.93
CA GLU A 142 4.73 -24.44 4.63
C GLU A 142 3.78 -23.23 4.69
N LEU A 143 2.65 -23.38 5.39
CA LEU A 143 1.68 -22.29 5.52
C LEU A 143 2.28 -21.11 6.28
N LEU A 144 3.06 -21.38 7.33
CA LEU A 144 3.72 -20.36 8.11
C LEU A 144 4.74 -19.58 7.28
N GLU A 145 5.57 -20.26 6.48
CA GLU A 145 6.54 -19.60 5.60
C GLU A 145 5.85 -18.72 4.56
N VAL A 146 4.84 -19.26 3.86
CA VAL A 146 4.10 -18.52 2.83
C VAL A 146 3.37 -17.31 3.43
N ALA A 147 2.72 -17.50 4.58
CA ALA A 147 2.03 -16.43 5.29
C ALA A 147 3.00 -15.34 5.77
N LYS A 148 4.16 -15.74 6.31
CA LYS A 148 5.19 -14.82 6.79
C LYS A 148 5.71 -13.96 5.64
N THR A 149 6.19 -14.58 4.57
CA THR A 149 6.72 -13.86 3.40
C THR A 149 5.68 -12.90 2.81
N LYS A 150 4.41 -13.31 2.73
CA LYS A 150 3.33 -12.45 2.24
C LYS A 150 3.16 -11.22 3.14
N LEU A 151 2.97 -11.42 4.44
CA LEU A 151 2.73 -10.32 5.38
C LEU A 151 3.94 -9.40 5.52
N GLU A 152 5.16 -9.93 5.54
CA GLU A 152 6.39 -9.14 5.56
C GLU A 152 6.47 -8.25 4.33
N THR A 153 6.24 -8.81 3.14
CA THR A 153 6.30 -8.04 1.89
C THR A 153 5.30 -6.90 1.91
N GLU A 154 4.05 -7.18 2.28
CA GLU A 154 3.01 -6.16 2.32
C GLU A 154 3.27 -5.10 3.42
N LEU A 155 3.83 -5.48 4.57
CA LEU A 155 4.10 -4.53 5.66
C LEU A 155 5.34 -3.68 5.36
N LEU A 156 6.36 -4.24 4.70
CA LEU A 156 7.54 -3.52 4.23
C LEU A 156 7.23 -2.55 3.09
N GLU A 157 6.11 -2.70 2.38
CA GLU A 157 5.63 -1.68 1.43
C GLU A 157 5.07 -0.44 2.13
N GLU A 158 4.67 -0.55 3.40
CA GLU A 158 4.12 0.57 4.19
C GLU A 158 5.18 1.38 4.95
N ILE A 159 6.41 0.85 5.06
CA ILE A 159 7.54 1.44 5.78
C ILE A 159 8.51 2.07 4.78
N GLU A 160 8.69 3.38 4.85
CA GLU A 160 9.62 4.12 3.97
C GLU A 160 11.08 3.79 4.31
N SER A 161 11.44 3.88 5.60
CA SER A 161 12.80 3.66 6.08
C SER A 161 12.98 2.24 6.62
N LYS A 162 13.21 1.29 5.71
CA LYS A 162 13.38 -0.14 6.08
C LYS A 162 14.63 -0.41 6.91
N ASP A 163 15.66 0.41 6.77
CA ASP A 163 16.91 0.29 7.52
C ASP A 163 16.75 0.72 9.00
N ASP A 164 15.66 1.41 9.33
CA ASP A 164 15.35 1.90 10.68
C ASP A 164 14.45 0.93 11.47
N ILE A 165 14.19 -0.27 10.94
CA ILE A 165 13.52 -1.35 11.67
C ILE A 165 14.45 -1.85 12.78
N ILE A 166 14.06 -1.63 14.03
CA ILE A 166 14.86 -1.98 15.21
C ILE A 166 14.39 -3.27 15.89
N ASN A 167 13.16 -3.71 15.62
CA ASN A 167 12.65 -4.97 16.15
C ASN A 167 11.59 -5.59 15.24
N GLU A 168 11.52 -6.91 15.24
CA GLU A 168 10.48 -7.72 14.60
C GLU A 168 9.89 -8.67 15.66
N GLN A 169 8.56 -8.68 15.75
CA GLN A 169 7.83 -9.65 16.55
C GLN A 169 6.83 -10.38 15.66
N VAL A 170 6.83 -11.71 15.75
CA VAL A 170 5.93 -12.59 15.02
C VAL A 170 5.14 -13.43 16.01
N ASN A 171 3.82 -13.28 15.98
CA ASN A 171 2.89 -14.04 16.80
C ASN A 171 2.09 -15.00 15.90
N VAL A 172 2.05 -16.27 16.28
CA VAL A 172 1.31 -17.32 15.54
C VAL A 172 0.24 -17.90 16.45
N TYR A 173 -1.01 -17.89 15.98
CA TYR A 173 -2.13 -18.51 16.67
C TYR A 173 -2.69 -19.63 15.79
N LYS A 174 -2.84 -20.83 16.34
CA LYS A 174 -3.31 -22.01 15.60
C LYS A 174 -4.79 -22.27 15.84
N PHE A 175 -5.48 -22.75 14.81
CA PHE A 175 -6.86 -23.21 14.88
C PHE A 175 -7.05 -24.48 14.04
N ASP A 176 -8.23 -25.07 14.10
CA ASP A 176 -8.52 -26.36 13.44
C ASP A 176 -8.32 -26.32 11.92
N ASP A 177 -8.58 -25.19 11.27
CA ASP A 177 -8.57 -25.04 9.81
C ASP A 177 -7.44 -24.13 9.28
N GLY A 178 -6.52 -23.68 10.13
CA GLY A 178 -5.42 -22.81 9.71
C GLY A 178 -4.65 -22.14 10.84
N ILE A 179 -3.97 -21.05 10.49
CA ILE A 179 -3.21 -20.20 11.39
C ILE A 179 -3.64 -18.73 11.26
N GLU A 180 -3.43 -17.94 12.31
CA GLU A 180 -3.46 -16.48 12.27
C GLU A 180 -2.06 -15.99 12.58
N LEU A 181 -1.52 -15.19 11.68
CA LEU A 181 -0.20 -14.63 11.79
C LEU A 181 -0.31 -13.14 12.02
N GLU A 182 0.41 -12.64 13.02
CA GLU A 182 0.57 -11.23 13.29
C GLU A 182 2.06 -10.87 13.29
N ILE A 183 2.44 -9.95 12.42
CA ILE A 183 3.80 -9.41 12.34
C ILE A 183 3.76 -7.96 12.82
N ILE A 184 4.67 -7.62 13.73
CA ILE A 184 4.82 -6.28 14.29
C ILE A 184 6.26 -5.84 14.07
N TYR A 185 6.46 -4.76 13.32
CA TYR A 185 7.73 -4.05 13.24
C TYR A 185 7.73 -2.84 14.15
N GLU A 186 8.83 -2.67 14.86
CA GLU A 186 9.15 -1.45 15.58
C GLU A 186 10.18 -0.67 14.75
N VAL A 187 9.81 0.54 14.35
CA VAL A 187 10.60 1.37 13.42
C VAL A 187 10.92 2.69 14.09
N LEU A 188 12.16 3.14 13.96
CA LEU A 188 12.61 4.41 14.51
C LEU A 188 12.62 5.47 13.41
N GLU A 189 11.56 6.28 13.34
CA GLU A 189 11.37 7.24 12.24
C GLU A 189 11.60 8.68 12.69
N GLU A 190 12.19 9.50 11.80
CA GLU A 190 12.09 10.95 11.89
C GLU A 190 10.67 11.34 11.46
N ILE A 191 9.97 12.10 12.31
CA ILE A 191 8.56 12.41 12.17
C ILE A 191 8.32 13.91 12.10
N GLY A 192 7.18 14.27 11.49
CA GLY A 192 6.71 15.64 11.41
C GLY A 192 6.67 16.13 9.98
N THR A 193 5.61 16.85 9.67
CA THR A 193 5.40 17.53 8.40
C THR A 193 5.02 18.97 8.69
N GLU A 194 5.53 19.91 7.89
CA GLU A 194 5.17 21.31 8.05
C GLU A 194 3.72 21.55 7.59
N GLU A 195 2.91 22.19 8.43
CA GLU A 195 1.55 22.61 8.08
C GLU A 195 1.39 24.13 8.20
N LYS A 196 0.56 24.71 7.33
CA LYS A 196 0.23 26.14 7.39
C LYS A 196 -0.69 26.42 8.57
N ILE A 197 -0.42 27.51 9.28
CA ILE A 197 -1.34 28.06 10.27
C ILE A 197 -2.58 28.56 9.51
N VAL A 198 -3.73 27.93 9.74
CA VAL A 198 -5.03 28.38 9.22
C VAL A 198 -5.68 29.24 10.30
N PHE A 199 -6.04 30.48 9.93
CA PHE A 199 -6.76 31.43 10.77
C PHE A 199 -8.26 31.41 10.48
#